data_AF-A0A7V1C1U0-F1
#
_entry.id   AF-A0A7V1C1U0-F1
#
_cell.length_a   1.000
_cell.length_b   1.000
_cell.length_c   1.000
_cell.angle_alpha   90.00
_cell.angle_beta   90.00
_cell.angle_gamma   90.00
#
_symmetry.space_group_name_H-M   'P 1'
#
loop_
_entity.id
_entity.type
_entity.pdbx_description
1 polymer ?
#
loop_
_entity_poly.entity_id
_entity_poly.type
_entity_poly.pdbx_seq_one_letter_code
_entity_poly.pdbx_strand_id
1 'polypeptide(L)'
;KLFEEVEMPLVSVLAAMESNGVSIDSGRLKRMSGELAGTLENLTEKIYALAGTSFNIDSPKQLSEILFDRLGLSSIRSGKTGRSTDAAVLEQLSGLHPIIELILQYRQLSKLKNTYVDKLGSLINPRTSRLHTSFNQTITATGRLSSSDPNLQNIPIRTELGRKIRSAFVPESKTDCILSADYSQIELRLLAHFSKDPALMAAFAANQDIHRFVASQIYNVPLEEVTGEMRSRCKAVNFGIIYGQGPFGLSRSIGISQHDAKKFIDDYFARYGSIRKFMDDVIATAKRTGFAETILHRRRKIANLNSRNANKRNQAERLAINTVIQGSAADLIKVAMINIHRKIETELLPVKLILQIHDELVFELPTAEADKHSQWISQKMTGALQLDVPLKVDISYGPTWLSDK
;
A
#
# COMPACT_ATOMS: atom_id res chain seq x y z
N LYS A 1 -16.70 -16.44 -17.58
CA LYS A 1 -15.41 -15.72 -17.77
C LYS A 1 -14.70 -15.33 -16.47
N LEU A 2 -14.98 -14.18 -15.80
CA LEU A 2 -14.22 -13.77 -14.58
C LEU A 2 -14.19 -14.86 -13.50
N PHE A 3 -15.34 -15.47 -13.20
CA PHE A 3 -15.44 -16.54 -12.21
C PHE A 3 -14.60 -17.78 -12.62
N GLU A 4 -14.78 -18.26 -13.84
CA GLU A 4 -14.18 -19.53 -14.32
C GLU A 4 -12.70 -19.42 -14.70
N GLU A 5 -12.28 -18.28 -15.24
CA GLU A 5 -10.93 -18.09 -15.79
C GLU A 5 -9.98 -17.37 -14.84
N VAL A 6 -10.50 -16.66 -13.84
CA VAL A 6 -9.70 -15.89 -12.88
C VAL A 6 -9.95 -16.36 -11.46
N GLU A 7 -11.17 -16.23 -10.95
CA GLU A 7 -11.40 -16.44 -9.51
C GLU A 7 -11.25 -17.89 -9.08
N MET A 8 -11.84 -18.83 -9.83
CA MET A 8 -11.74 -20.26 -9.51
C MET A 8 -10.32 -20.80 -9.69
N PRO A 9 -9.57 -20.52 -10.79
CA PRO A 9 -8.19 -20.95 -10.91
C PRO A 9 -7.27 -20.33 -9.86
N LEU A 10 -7.56 -19.10 -9.41
CA LEU A 10 -6.79 -18.46 -8.34
C LEU A 10 -6.89 -19.24 -7.02
N VAL A 11 -8.00 -19.94 -6.73
CA VAL A 11 -8.14 -20.72 -5.49
C VAL A 11 -6.99 -21.72 -5.33
N SER A 12 -6.62 -22.45 -6.40
CA SER A 12 -5.48 -23.38 -6.37
C SER A 12 -4.16 -22.67 -6.10
N VAL A 13 -3.97 -21.47 -6.68
CA VAL A 13 -2.78 -20.65 -6.43
C VAL A 13 -2.71 -20.25 -4.97
N LEU A 14 -3.82 -19.76 -4.40
CA LEU A 14 -3.87 -19.36 -2.99
C LEU A 14 -3.64 -20.54 -2.07
N ALA A 15 -4.29 -21.69 -2.31
CA ALA A 15 -4.07 -22.90 -1.53
C ALA A 15 -2.60 -23.33 -1.54
N ALA A 16 -1.93 -23.26 -2.69
CA ALA A 16 -0.49 -23.54 -2.80
C ALA A 16 0.36 -22.52 -2.02
N MET A 17 0.05 -21.22 -2.11
CA MET A 17 0.74 -20.17 -1.35
C MET A 17 0.58 -20.33 0.16
N GLU A 18 -0.65 -20.59 0.62
CA GLU A 18 -0.95 -20.83 2.03
C GLU A 18 -0.23 -22.09 2.52
N SER A 19 -0.23 -23.16 1.73
CA SER A 19 0.48 -24.39 2.07
C SER A 19 2.00 -24.23 2.07
N ASN A 20 2.55 -23.44 1.14
CA ASN A 20 3.97 -23.09 1.12
C ASN A 20 4.34 -22.36 2.42
N GLY A 21 3.52 -21.38 2.83
CA GLY A 21 3.81 -20.51 3.96
C GLY A 21 5.09 -19.69 3.75
N VAL A 22 5.54 -18.99 4.78
CA VAL A 22 6.75 -18.15 4.76
C VAL A 22 7.65 -18.50 5.93
N SER A 23 8.94 -18.71 5.66
CA SER A 23 9.94 -18.97 6.69
C SER A 23 10.38 -17.67 7.38
N ILE A 24 10.63 -17.76 8.68
CA ILE A 24 11.04 -16.64 9.52
C ILE A 24 12.17 -17.04 10.47
N ASP A 25 13.17 -16.16 10.60
CA ASP A 25 14.23 -16.22 11.60
C ASP A 25 13.67 -15.83 12.98
N SER A 26 13.18 -16.82 13.73
CA SER A 26 12.62 -16.65 15.07
C SER A 26 13.66 -16.10 16.08
N GLY A 27 14.94 -16.44 15.90
CA GLY A 27 16.04 -15.92 16.71
C GLY A 27 16.22 -14.42 16.51
N ARG A 28 16.11 -13.94 15.26
CA ARG A 28 16.12 -12.50 14.95
C ARG A 28 14.93 -11.78 15.53
N LEU A 29 13.72 -12.33 15.40
CA LEU A 29 12.54 -11.72 16.04
C LEU A 29 12.69 -11.61 17.55
N LYS A 30 13.20 -12.65 18.23
CA LYS A 30 13.43 -12.61 19.68
C LYS A 30 14.43 -11.54 20.10
N ARG A 31 15.54 -11.38 19.36
CA ARG A 31 16.51 -10.28 19.59
C ARG A 31 15.86 -8.92 19.43
N MET A 32 15.12 -8.72 18.34
CA MET A 32 14.39 -7.47 18.08
C MET A 32 13.35 -7.16 19.18
N SER A 33 12.67 -8.18 19.70
CA SER A 33 11.69 -7.99 20.80
C SER A 33 12.37 -7.46 22.06
N GLY A 34 13.55 -7.98 22.41
CA GLY A 34 14.34 -7.51 23.56
C GLY A 34 14.85 -6.08 23.39
N GLU A 35 15.40 -5.74 22.21
CA GLU A 35 15.85 -4.39 21.89
C GLU A 35 14.71 -3.36 21.97
N LEU A 36 13.53 -3.73 21.45
CA LEU A 36 12.34 -2.89 21.50
C LEU A 36 11.80 -2.74 22.92
N ALA A 37 11.83 -3.79 23.73
CA ALA A 37 11.41 -3.74 25.13
C ALA A 37 12.24 -2.70 25.92
N GLY A 38 13.57 -2.79 25.85
CA GLY A 38 14.44 -1.83 26.55
C GLY A 38 14.27 -0.40 26.05
N THR A 39 14.05 -0.20 24.74
CA THR A 39 13.78 1.14 24.17
C THR A 39 12.44 1.70 24.66
N LEU A 40 11.40 0.86 24.71
CA LEU A 40 10.07 1.24 25.18
C LEU A 40 10.08 1.59 26.67
N GLU A 41 10.83 0.86 27.50
CA GLU A 41 11.00 1.16 28.92
C GLU A 41 11.63 2.56 29.12
N ASN A 42 12.72 2.85 28.41
CA ASN A 42 13.36 4.17 28.45
C ASN A 42 12.42 5.30 28.00
N LEU A 43 11.67 5.11 26.91
CA LEU A 43 10.66 6.07 26.46
C LEU A 43 9.56 6.27 27.51
N THR A 44 9.11 5.18 28.14
CA THR A 44 8.07 5.21 29.17
C THR A 44 8.51 6.04 30.36
N GLU A 45 9.74 5.87 30.85
CA GLU A 45 10.30 6.68 31.94
C GLU A 45 10.36 8.16 31.60
N LYS A 46 10.80 8.50 30.38
CA LYS A 46 10.83 9.89 29.90
C LYS A 46 9.43 10.49 29.79
N ILE A 47 8.46 9.73 29.30
CA ILE A 47 7.06 10.16 29.20
C ILE A 47 6.48 10.40 30.61
N TYR A 48 6.75 9.51 31.57
CA TYR A 48 6.30 9.68 32.96
C TYR A 48 6.94 10.89 33.63
N ALA A 49 8.24 11.12 33.40
CA ALA A 49 8.93 12.30 33.91
C ALA A 49 8.31 13.61 33.40
N LEU A 50 8.01 13.68 32.09
CA LEU A 50 7.34 14.85 31.49
C LEU A 50 5.88 14.99 31.91
N ALA A 51 5.17 13.89 32.15
CA ALA A 51 3.79 13.89 32.62
C ALA A 51 3.65 14.17 34.13
N GLY A 52 4.74 14.05 34.89
CA GLY A 52 4.76 14.14 36.36
C GLY A 52 4.02 13.00 37.07
N THR A 53 3.68 11.93 36.36
CA THR A 53 2.93 10.78 36.90
C THR A 53 3.05 9.56 36.00
N SER A 54 2.82 8.37 36.56
CA SER A 54 2.67 7.14 35.79
C SER A 54 1.23 6.95 35.33
N PHE A 55 1.06 6.43 34.12
CA PHE A 55 -0.24 6.14 33.54
C PHE A 55 -0.08 5.15 32.39
N ASN A 56 -1.18 4.56 31.92
CA ASN A 56 -1.15 3.68 30.75
C ASN A 56 -1.11 4.52 29.45
N ILE A 57 0.07 4.59 28.82
CA ILE A 57 0.32 5.33 27.57
C ILE A 57 -0.52 4.79 26.40
N ASP A 58 -0.81 3.48 26.41
CA ASP A 58 -1.63 2.82 25.39
C ASP A 58 -3.14 3.06 25.60
N SER A 59 -3.56 3.58 26.76
CA SER A 59 -4.96 3.94 27.03
C SER A 59 -5.28 5.33 26.47
N PRO A 60 -6.13 5.46 25.42
CA PRO A 60 -6.46 6.75 24.84
C PRO A 60 -7.11 7.72 25.84
N LYS A 61 -7.86 7.17 26.81
CA LYS A 61 -8.51 7.94 27.87
C LYS A 61 -7.49 8.55 28.82
N GLN A 62 -6.60 7.74 29.40
CA GLN A 62 -5.60 8.24 30.34
C GLN A 62 -4.63 9.20 29.64
N LEU A 63 -4.20 8.88 28.42
CA LEU A 63 -3.37 9.79 27.65
C LEU A 63 -4.06 11.13 27.36
N SER A 64 -5.35 11.10 27.00
CA SER A 64 -6.13 12.32 26.81
C SER A 64 -6.19 13.18 28.08
N GLU A 65 -6.35 12.58 29.25
CA GLU A 65 -6.40 13.30 30.53
C GLU A 65 -5.04 13.97 30.82
N ILE A 66 -3.93 13.26 30.60
CA ILE A 66 -2.58 13.83 30.75
C ILE A 66 -2.36 15.00 29.80
N LEU A 67 -2.60 14.82 28.51
CA LEU A 67 -2.26 15.83 27.50
C LEU A 67 -3.11 17.10 27.65
N PHE A 68 -4.41 16.95 27.88
CA PHE A 68 -5.34 18.07 27.75
C PHE A 68 -5.81 18.63 29.09
N ASP A 69 -5.86 17.84 30.17
CA ASP A 69 -6.25 18.34 31.50
C ASP A 69 -5.04 18.74 32.33
N ARG A 70 -4.01 17.88 32.40
CA ARG A 70 -2.83 18.16 33.24
C ARG A 70 -1.84 19.10 32.57
N LEU A 71 -1.47 18.81 31.32
CA LEU A 71 -0.52 19.62 30.57
C LEU A 71 -1.16 20.81 29.86
N GLY A 72 -2.51 20.90 29.89
CA GLY A 72 -3.25 22.05 29.36
C GLY A 72 -3.14 22.24 27.84
N LEU A 73 -2.77 21.21 27.08
CA LEU A 73 -2.69 21.33 25.62
C LEU A 73 -4.08 21.54 25.02
N SER A 74 -4.17 22.38 24.00
CA SER A 74 -5.44 22.67 23.33
C SER A 74 -5.88 21.50 22.45
N SER A 75 -7.02 20.89 22.76
CA SER A 75 -7.59 19.81 21.94
C SER A 75 -8.15 20.35 20.62
N ILE A 76 -7.60 19.88 19.50
CA ILE A 76 -7.98 20.33 18.14
C ILE A 76 -9.19 19.54 17.61
N ARG A 77 -9.48 18.34 18.15
CA ARG A 77 -10.52 17.45 17.63
C ARG A 77 -11.10 16.50 18.68
N SER A 78 -12.42 16.45 18.78
CA SER A 78 -13.16 15.48 19.62
C SER A 78 -13.82 14.39 18.78
N GLY A 79 -13.67 13.14 19.21
CA GLY A 79 -14.35 11.97 18.64
C GLY A 79 -15.59 11.57 19.45
N LYS A 80 -16.22 10.45 19.07
CA LYS A 80 -17.42 9.93 19.78
C LYS A 80 -17.14 9.49 21.23
N THR A 81 -15.90 9.18 21.57
CA THR A 81 -15.46 8.63 22.86
C THR A 81 -14.64 9.61 23.71
N GLY A 82 -14.53 10.88 23.29
CA GLY A 82 -13.73 11.90 23.98
C GLY A 82 -12.76 12.63 23.05
N ARG A 83 -11.80 13.36 23.62
CA ARG A 83 -10.77 14.08 22.87
C ARG A 83 -9.85 13.07 22.17
N SER A 84 -9.62 13.26 20.87
CA SER A 84 -8.82 12.32 20.08
C SER A 84 -7.33 12.49 20.40
N THR A 85 -6.65 11.37 20.55
CA THR A 85 -5.18 11.31 20.63
C THR A 85 -4.59 10.60 19.42
N ASP A 86 -5.30 10.49 18.29
CA ASP A 86 -4.80 9.77 17.11
C ASP A 86 -3.52 10.43 16.56
N ALA A 87 -2.72 9.67 15.80
CA ALA A 87 -1.43 10.15 15.26
C ALA A 87 -1.56 11.50 14.55
N ALA A 88 -2.59 11.69 13.72
CA ALA A 88 -2.82 12.95 13.01
C ALA A 88 -3.16 14.14 13.93
N VAL A 89 -3.74 13.90 15.11
CA VAL A 89 -3.97 14.95 16.12
C VAL A 89 -2.67 15.25 16.86
N LEU A 90 -1.92 14.22 17.25
CA LEU A 90 -0.63 14.38 17.91
C LEU A 90 0.39 15.10 17.00
N GLU A 91 0.43 14.80 15.70
CA GLU A 91 1.27 15.49 14.72
C GLU A 91 0.94 16.99 14.63
N GLN A 92 -0.32 17.39 14.81
CA GLN A 92 -0.71 18.81 14.86
C GLN A 92 -0.31 19.49 16.16
N LEU A 93 -0.04 18.72 17.22
CA LEU A 93 0.43 19.19 18.52
C LEU A 93 1.95 19.13 18.64
N SER A 94 2.65 18.59 17.65
CA SER A 94 4.12 18.53 17.63
C SER A 94 4.72 19.93 17.77
N GLY A 95 5.78 20.05 18.56
CA GLY A 95 6.40 21.33 18.92
C GLY A 95 5.72 22.10 20.04
N LEU A 96 4.51 21.73 20.49
CA LEU A 96 3.87 22.36 21.65
C LEU A 96 4.39 21.82 22.99
N HIS A 97 4.77 20.54 23.05
CA HIS A 97 5.37 19.93 24.23
C HIS A 97 6.23 18.72 23.85
N PRO A 98 7.44 18.55 24.41
CA PRO A 98 8.34 17.42 24.11
C PRO A 98 7.77 16.02 24.35
N ILE A 99 6.63 15.92 25.05
CA ILE A 99 6.00 14.64 25.38
C ILE A 99 5.33 14.04 24.13
N ILE A 100 4.90 14.89 23.21
CA ILE A 100 4.15 14.50 22.00
C ILE A 100 5.04 13.67 21.08
N GLU A 101 6.27 14.11 20.82
CA GLU A 101 7.21 13.37 19.99
C GLU A 101 7.55 12.01 20.62
N LEU A 102 7.73 11.96 21.94
CA LEU A 102 8.00 10.70 22.65
C LEU A 102 6.81 9.74 22.61
N ILE A 103 5.58 10.22 22.74
CA ILE A 103 4.37 9.41 22.63
C ILE A 103 4.22 8.84 21.21
N LEU A 104 4.46 9.66 20.19
CA LEU A 104 4.43 9.23 18.78
C LEU A 104 5.45 8.11 18.54
N GLN A 105 6.68 8.28 19.03
CA GLN A 105 7.73 7.27 18.98
C GLN A 105 7.33 5.99 19.75
N TYR A 106 6.86 6.13 21.00
CA TYR A 106 6.43 5.01 21.84
C TYR A 106 5.35 4.18 21.13
N ARG A 107 4.31 4.82 20.58
CA ARG A 107 3.22 4.11 19.89
C ARG A 107 3.68 3.41 18.64
N GLN A 108 4.60 4.01 17.89
CA GLN A 108 5.19 3.39 16.71
C GLN A 108 5.95 2.12 17.10
N LEU A 109 6.82 2.19 18.11
CA LEU A 109 7.62 1.06 18.59
C LEU A 109 6.76 -0.02 19.26
N SER A 110 5.79 0.37 20.09
CA SER A 110 4.84 -0.52 20.76
C SER A 110 4.01 -1.31 19.73
N LYS A 111 3.50 -0.63 18.69
CA LYS A 111 2.82 -1.31 17.58
C LYS A 111 3.75 -2.27 16.83
N LEU A 112 4.99 -1.86 16.55
CA LEU A 112 5.98 -2.71 15.88
C LEU A 112 6.26 -3.99 16.68
N LYS A 113 6.49 -3.86 17.99
CA LYS A 113 6.72 -4.99 18.89
C LYS A 113 5.49 -5.90 18.99
N ASN A 114 4.34 -5.35 19.39
CA ASN A 114 3.15 -6.13 19.73
C ASN A 114 2.46 -6.75 18.50
N THR A 115 2.38 -6.01 17.39
CA THR A 115 1.63 -6.47 16.21
C THR A 115 2.47 -7.35 15.29
N TYR A 116 3.78 -7.10 15.22
CA TYR A 116 4.64 -7.77 14.26
C TYR A 116 5.66 -8.67 14.95
N VAL A 117 6.53 -8.14 15.80
CA VAL A 117 7.64 -8.96 16.32
C VAL A 117 7.14 -10.11 17.20
N ASP A 118 6.37 -9.81 18.25
CA ASP A 118 5.92 -10.83 19.21
C ASP A 118 4.84 -11.72 18.62
N LYS A 119 3.86 -11.11 17.93
CA LYS A 119 2.72 -11.83 17.36
C LYS A 119 3.12 -12.73 16.19
N LEU A 120 4.03 -12.30 15.31
CA LEU A 120 4.50 -13.19 14.23
C LEU A 120 5.27 -14.37 14.82
N GLY A 121 6.11 -14.13 15.83
CA GLY A 121 6.85 -15.20 16.51
C GLY A 121 5.94 -16.27 17.12
N SER A 122 4.81 -15.88 17.73
CA SER A 122 3.87 -16.83 18.35
C SER A 122 2.99 -17.58 17.35
N LEU A 123 2.89 -17.12 16.10
CA LEU A 123 2.07 -17.72 15.05
C LEU A 123 2.84 -18.70 14.15
N ILE A 124 4.14 -18.90 14.41
CA ILE A 124 4.95 -19.90 13.69
C ILE A 124 4.37 -21.29 13.93
N ASN A 125 4.02 -21.98 12.85
CA ASN A 125 3.50 -23.33 12.94
C ASN A 125 4.62 -24.29 13.37
N PRO A 126 4.46 -25.04 14.48
CA PRO A 126 5.53 -25.89 15.02
C PRO A 126 5.87 -27.10 14.15
N ARG A 127 4.99 -27.51 13.22
CA ARG A 127 5.22 -28.65 12.33
C ARG A 127 6.06 -28.26 11.11
N THR A 128 5.80 -27.09 10.55
CA THR A 128 6.46 -26.61 9.33
C THR A 128 7.58 -25.61 9.62
N SER A 129 7.62 -25.04 10.83
CA SER A 129 8.46 -23.88 11.18
C SER A 129 8.21 -22.64 10.31
N ARG A 130 7.01 -22.53 9.72
CA ARG A 130 6.62 -21.44 8.80
C ARG A 130 5.36 -20.73 9.28
N LEU A 131 5.19 -19.50 8.83
CA LEU A 131 3.91 -18.78 8.93
C LEU A 131 3.00 -19.15 7.78
N HIS A 132 1.75 -19.46 8.09
CA HIS A 132 0.72 -19.76 7.11
C HIS A 132 -0.39 -18.72 7.27
N THR A 133 -0.40 -17.73 6.39
CA THR A 133 -1.50 -16.75 6.33
C THR A 133 -2.68 -17.33 5.56
N SER A 134 -3.88 -16.80 5.79
CA SER A 134 -5.05 -17.05 4.93
C SER A 134 -5.33 -15.86 4.02
N PHE A 135 -5.41 -16.11 2.72
CA PHE A 135 -5.77 -15.13 1.69
C PHE A 135 -7.27 -15.15 1.43
N ASN A 136 -7.95 -14.13 1.92
CA ASN A 136 -9.38 -13.96 1.73
C ASN A 136 -9.66 -13.28 0.38
N GLN A 137 -10.23 -14.05 -0.55
CA GLN A 137 -10.55 -13.61 -1.91
C GLN A 137 -11.86 -12.80 -2.01
N THR A 138 -12.75 -12.92 -1.01
CA THR A 138 -14.15 -12.40 -1.06
C THR A 138 -14.43 -11.22 -0.12
N ILE A 139 -13.43 -10.72 0.62
CA ILE A 139 -13.63 -9.63 1.60
C ILE A 139 -13.65 -8.25 0.94
N THR A 140 -12.68 -7.96 0.08
CA THR A 140 -12.53 -6.59 -0.43
C THR A 140 -13.46 -6.33 -1.62
N ALA A 141 -14.19 -5.21 -1.56
CA ALA A 141 -15.11 -4.81 -2.62
C ALA A 141 -14.42 -4.39 -3.94
N THR A 142 -13.09 -4.19 -3.91
CA THR A 142 -12.27 -3.87 -5.09
C THR A 142 -11.67 -5.12 -5.73
N GLY A 143 -11.84 -6.30 -5.15
CA GLY A 143 -11.29 -7.55 -5.67
C GLY A 143 -9.83 -7.83 -5.31
N ARG A 144 -9.19 -6.95 -4.52
CA ARG A 144 -7.89 -7.25 -3.90
C ARG A 144 -8.02 -8.43 -2.93
N LEU A 145 -6.94 -9.18 -2.77
CA LEU A 145 -6.83 -10.13 -1.67
C LEU A 145 -6.66 -9.37 -0.35
N SER A 146 -7.10 -9.97 0.73
CA SER A 146 -6.74 -9.56 2.09
C SER A 146 -6.14 -10.73 2.84
N SER A 147 -5.14 -10.49 3.68
CA SER A 147 -4.44 -11.52 4.44
C SER A 147 -4.80 -11.46 5.94
N SER A 148 -5.04 -12.62 6.55
CA SER A 148 -5.32 -12.78 7.98
C SER A 148 -4.52 -13.92 8.60
N ASP A 149 -4.40 -13.88 9.93
CA ASP A 149 -3.86 -14.95 10.78
C ASP A 149 -2.52 -15.57 10.31
N PRO A 150 -1.44 -14.77 10.14
CA PRO A 150 -1.34 -13.32 10.35
C PRO A 150 -1.54 -12.50 9.07
N ASN A 151 -1.79 -11.19 9.21
CA ASN A 151 -1.81 -10.28 8.07
C ASN A 151 -0.38 -9.95 7.61
N LEU A 152 0.04 -10.57 6.51
CA LEU A 152 1.37 -10.40 5.90
C LEU A 152 1.41 -9.32 4.80
N GLN A 153 0.28 -8.71 4.46
CA GLN A 153 0.24 -7.61 3.49
C GLN A 153 0.60 -6.26 4.09
N ASN A 154 0.51 -6.11 5.41
CA ASN A 154 0.76 -4.85 6.12
C ASN A 154 2.12 -4.83 6.85
N ILE A 155 3.09 -5.64 6.41
CA ILE A 155 4.43 -5.64 7.00
C ILE A 155 5.14 -4.30 6.69
N PRO A 156 5.55 -3.53 7.71
CA PRO A 156 6.08 -2.18 7.51
C PRO A 156 7.33 -2.15 6.64
N ILE A 157 7.46 -1.11 5.81
CA ILE A 157 8.64 -0.88 4.95
C ILE A 157 9.18 0.55 5.02
N ARG A 158 8.35 1.53 5.42
CA ARG A 158 8.71 2.95 5.32
C ARG A 158 9.76 3.41 6.33
N THR A 159 9.87 2.72 7.47
CA THR A 159 10.80 3.07 8.55
C THR A 159 11.96 2.10 8.60
N GLU A 160 13.13 2.53 9.07
CA GLU A 160 14.30 1.66 9.22
C GLU A 160 13.96 0.43 10.07
N LEU A 161 13.26 0.62 11.18
CA LEU A 161 12.83 -0.47 12.05
C LEU A 161 11.79 -1.38 11.37
N GLY A 162 10.90 -0.83 10.54
CA GLY A 162 9.99 -1.61 9.71
C GLY A 162 10.74 -2.49 8.71
N ARG A 163 11.74 -1.93 8.04
CA ARG A 163 12.66 -2.67 7.17
C ARG A 163 13.37 -3.80 7.91
N LYS A 164 13.83 -3.57 9.15
CA LYS A 164 14.42 -4.63 9.98
C LYS A 164 13.48 -5.82 10.19
N ILE A 165 12.17 -5.62 10.29
CA ILE A 165 11.19 -6.73 10.39
C ILE A 165 11.19 -7.58 9.11
N ARG A 166 11.23 -6.97 7.92
CA ARG A 166 11.34 -7.70 6.65
C ARG A 166 12.60 -8.57 6.57
N SER A 167 13.69 -8.15 7.24
CA SER A 167 14.91 -8.96 7.32
C SER A 167 14.75 -10.29 8.08
N ALA A 168 13.70 -10.43 8.89
CA ALA A 168 13.39 -11.69 9.58
C ALA A 168 12.70 -12.70 8.67
N PHE A 169 12.13 -12.28 7.54
CA PHE A 169 11.58 -13.18 6.53
C PHE A 169 12.73 -13.69 5.66
N VAL A 170 12.95 -14.99 5.71
CA VAL A 170 14.11 -15.67 5.13
C VAL A 170 13.62 -16.84 4.29
N PRO A 171 14.40 -17.32 3.31
CA PRO A 171 14.11 -18.60 2.67
C PRO A 171 14.29 -19.75 3.68
N GLU A 172 13.69 -20.91 3.42
CA GLU A 172 13.87 -22.10 4.25
C GLU A 172 15.27 -22.70 4.10
N SER A 173 15.75 -22.80 2.86
CA SER A 173 17.11 -23.24 2.57
C SER A 173 18.07 -22.07 2.47
N LYS A 174 19.30 -22.26 2.95
CA LYS A 174 20.39 -21.30 2.76
C LYS A 174 20.87 -21.17 1.31
N THR A 175 20.52 -22.13 0.46
CA THR A 175 20.81 -22.08 -0.99
C THR A 175 19.79 -21.25 -1.75
N ASP A 176 18.68 -20.91 -1.11
CA ASP A 176 17.56 -20.23 -1.72
C ASP A 176 17.61 -18.73 -1.37
N CYS A 177 16.82 -17.95 -2.07
CA CYS A 177 16.67 -16.53 -1.87
C CYS A 177 15.19 -16.14 -1.88
N ILE A 178 14.90 -14.96 -1.34
CA ILE A 178 13.61 -14.30 -1.52
C ILE A 178 13.70 -13.39 -2.73
N LEU A 179 12.79 -13.55 -3.69
CA LEU A 179 12.64 -12.67 -4.84
C LEU A 179 11.33 -11.88 -4.71
N SER A 180 11.43 -10.56 -4.87
CA SER A 180 10.29 -9.64 -4.93
C SER A 180 10.15 -9.09 -6.34
N ALA A 181 8.94 -9.17 -6.90
CA ALA A 181 8.59 -8.63 -8.20
C ALA A 181 7.38 -7.70 -8.05
N ASP A 182 7.58 -6.40 -8.27
CA ASP A 182 6.58 -5.35 -8.04
C ASP A 182 6.24 -4.60 -9.32
N TYR A 183 4.95 -4.38 -9.61
CA TYR A 183 4.59 -3.59 -10.78
C TYR A 183 4.94 -2.12 -10.58
N SER A 184 5.72 -1.59 -11.51
CA SER A 184 6.11 -0.18 -11.49
C SER A 184 4.94 0.71 -11.89
N GLN A 185 4.30 1.35 -10.89
CA GLN A 185 3.25 2.36 -11.05
C GLN A 185 1.99 1.85 -11.79
N ILE A 186 1.53 0.63 -11.46
CA ILE A 186 0.44 -0.01 -12.20
C ILE A 186 -0.85 0.83 -12.27
N GLU A 187 -1.21 1.50 -11.19
CA GLU A 187 -2.44 2.31 -11.14
C GLU A 187 -2.38 3.51 -12.11
N LEU A 188 -1.20 4.11 -12.30
CA LEU A 188 -1.01 5.19 -13.29
C LEU A 188 -0.95 4.66 -14.73
N ARG A 189 -0.40 3.46 -14.94
CA ARG A 189 -0.45 2.79 -16.25
C ARG A 189 -1.88 2.46 -16.65
N LEU A 190 -2.68 1.97 -15.71
CA LEU A 190 -4.12 1.74 -15.93
C LEU A 190 -4.87 3.05 -16.18
N LEU A 191 -4.54 4.12 -15.46
CA LEU A 191 -5.10 5.45 -15.74
C LEU A 191 -4.80 5.88 -17.18
N ALA A 192 -3.55 5.76 -17.63
CA ALA A 192 -3.17 6.07 -19.01
C ALA A 192 -3.91 5.18 -20.02
N HIS A 193 -4.03 3.88 -19.75
CA HIS A 193 -4.76 2.95 -20.60
C HIS A 193 -6.26 3.29 -20.70
N PHE A 194 -6.93 3.66 -19.62
CA PHE A 194 -8.36 3.96 -19.66
C PHE A 194 -8.67 5.35 -20.20
N SER A 195 -7.84 6.35 -19.85
CA SER A 195 -7.99 7.71 -20.35
C SER A 195 -7.56 7.87 -21.80
N LYS A 196 -6.73 6.95 -22.32
CA LYS A 196 -6.06 7.04 -23.62
C LYS A 196 -5.32 8.37 -23.79
N ASP A 197 -4.76 8.89 -22.70
CA ASP A 197 -4.06 10.17 -22.73
C ASP A 197 -2.74 10.04 -23.51
N PRO A 198 -2.55 10.76 -24.63
CA PRO A 198 -1.40 10.56 -25.50
C PRO A 198 -0.08 10.94 -24.81
N ALA A 199 -0.09 11.95 -23.93
CA ALA A 199 1.12 12.38 -23.23
C ALA A 199 1.57 11.37 -22.18
N LEU A 200 0.64 10.86 -21.36
CA LEU A 200 0.95 9.79 -20.40
C LEU A 200 1.34 8.48 -21.10
N MET A 201 0.64 8.10 -22.17
CA MET A 201 0.98 6.90 -22.93
C MET A 201 2.39 6.99 -23.52
N ALA A 202 2.74 8.13 -24.13
CA ALA A 202 4.10 8.37 -24.65
C ALA A 202 5.16 8.36 -23.55
N ALA A 203 4.90 8.98 -22.40
CA ALA A 203 5.83 8.98 -21.27
C ALA A 203 6.10 7.56 -20.75
N PHE A 204 5.07 6.72 -20.64
CA PHE A 204 5.22 5.32 -20.26
C PHE A 204 5.92 4.47 -21.33
N ALA A 205 5.64 4.70 -22.61
CA ALA A 205 6.32 4.05 -23.72
C ALA A 205 7.81 4.38 -23.76
N ALA A 206 8.17 5.62 -23.42
CA ALA A 206 9.55 6.08 -23.28
C ALA A 206 10.20 5.70 -21.93
N ASN A 207 9.52 4.94 -21.05
CA ASN A 207 10.00 4.54 -19.72
C ASN A 207 10.48 5.73 -18.86
N GLN A 208 9.83 6.89 -19.01
CA GLN A 208 10.13 8.09 -18.23
C GLN A 208 9.62 7.96 -16.80
N ASP A 209 10.25 8.66 -15.86
CA ASP A 209 9.69 8.82 -14.51
C ASP A 209 8.43 9.67 -14.60
N ILE A 210 7.26 9.04 -14.48
CA ILE A 210 5.99 9.72 -14.67
C ILE A 210 5.76 10.87 -13.69
N HIS A 211 6.33 10.81 -12.49
CA HIS A 211 6.17 11.88 -11.50
C HIS A 211 7.03 13.08 -11.87
N ARG A 212 8.25 12.84 -12.39
CA ARG A 212 9.07 13.93 -12.95
C ARG A 212 8.44 14.50 -14.21
N PHE A 213 7.93 13.65 -15.10
CA PHE A 213 7.26 14.08 -16.32
C PHE A 213 6.06 14.97 -16.02
N VAL A 214 5.13 14.52 -15.17
CA VAL A 214 3.96 15.33 -14.82
C VAL A 214 4.39 16.61 -14.08
N ALA A 215 5.40 16.55 -13.21
CA ALA A 215 5.92 17.74 -12.54
C ALA A 215 6.49 18.77 -13.54
N SER A 216 7.27 18.32 -14.53
CA SER A 216 7.84 19.21 -15.55
C SER A 216 6.74 19.97 -16.31
N GLN A 217 5.63 19.28 -16.61
CA GLN A 217 4.49 19.87 -17.29
C GLN A 217 3.71 20.87 -16.42
N ILE A 218 3.50 20.57 -15.13
CA ILE A 218 2.72 21.45 -14.23
C ILE A 218 3.51 22.67 -13.79
N TYR A 219 4.80 22.48 -13.45
CA TYR A 219 5.68 23.58 -13.07
C TYR A 219 6.23 24.35 -14.27
N ASN A 220 6.00 23.86 -15.50
CA ASN A 220 6.50 24.43 -16.75
C ASN A 220 8.03 24.61 -16.73
N VAL A 221 8.74 23.55 -16.34
CA VAL A 221 10.21 23.47 -16.31
C VAL A 221 10.69 22.26 -17.11
N PRO A 222 11.92 22.25 -17.66
CA PRO A 222 12.53 21.06 -18.25
C PRO A 222 12.55 19.86 -17.29
N LEU A 223 12.57 18.63 -17.82
CA LEU A 223 12.52 17.40 -17.01
C LEU A 223 13.73 17.29 -16.06
N GLU A 224 14.86 17.79 -16.51
CA GLU A 224 16.15 17.82 -15.83
C GLU A 224 16.15 18.81 -14.66
N GLU A 225 15.34 19.88 -14.75
CA GLU A 225 15.20 20.91 -13.72
C GLU A 225 14.17 20.55 -12.65
N VAL A 226 13.46 19.42 -12.81
CA VAL A 226 12.52 18.94 -11.79
C VAL A 226 13.28 18.55 -10.53
N THR A 227 13.05 19.31 -9.46
CA THR A 227 13.64 19.04 -8.15
C THR A 227 13.02 17.80 -7.50
N GLY A 228 13.73 17.23 -6.52
CA GLY A 228 13.20 16.10 -5.73
C GLY A 228 11.89 16.46 -5.00
N GLU A 229 11.77 17.70 -4.54
CA GLU A 229 10.56 18.21 -3.89
C GLU A 229 9.38 18.31 -4.87
N MET A 230 9.60 18.88 -6.06
CA MET A 230 8.58 18.95 -7.12
C MET A 230 8.06 17.55 -7.49
N ARG A 231 8.99 16.60 -7.66
CA ARG A 231 8.65 15.20 -7.92
C ARG A 231 7.81 14.59 -6.78
N SER A 232 8.19 14.81 -5.53
CA SER A 232 7.49 14.24 -4.37
C SER A 232 6.08 14.83 -4.21
N ARG A 233 5.93 16.14 -4.38
CA ARG A 233 4.62 16.81 -4.38
C ARG A 233 3.74 16.29 -5.52
N CYS A 234 4.30 16.21 -6.74
CA CYS A 234 3.58 15.70 -7.90
C CYS A 234 3.17 14.23 -7.74
N LYS A 235 4.01 13.39 -7.12
CA LYS A 235 3.65 12.01 -6.76
C LYS A 235 2.39 11.97 -5.89
N ALA A 236 2.35 12.76 -4.82
CA ALA A 236 1.19 12.82 -3.95
C ALA A 236 -0.06 13.35 -4.67
N VAL A 237 0.10 14.33 -5.57
CA VAL A 237 -0.99 14.83 -6.43
C VAL A 237 -1.51 13.74 -7.37
N ASN A 238 -0.64 13.03 -8.09
CA ASN A 238 -1.04 11.95 -9.00
C ASN A 238 -1.88 10.88 -8.28
N PHE A 239 -1.44 10.45 -7.10
CA PHE A 239 -2.22 9.52 -6.28
C PHE A 239 -3.53 10.15 -5.79
N GLY A 240 -3.49 11.42 -5.36
CA GLY A 240 -4.68 12.15 -4.95
C GLY A 240 -5.74 12.20 -6.05
N ILE A 241 -5.33 12.51 -7.28
CA ILE A 241 -6.20 12.61 -8.45
C ILE A 241 -6.74 11.24 -8.87
N ILE A 242 -5.92 10.18 -8.90
CA ILE A 242 -6.38 8.79 -9.14
C ILE A 242 -7.51 8.41 -8.17
N TYR A 243 -7.42 8.85 -6.92
CA TYR A 243 -8.42 8.56 -5.89
C TYR A 243 -9.51 9.64 -5.76
N GLY A 244 -9.55 10.59 -6.70
CA GLY A 244 -10.53 11.68 -6.77
C GLY A 244 -10.53 12.59 -5.53
N GLN A 245 -9.38 12.76 -4.88
CA GLN A 245 -9.23 13.71 -3.78
C GLN A 245 -9.56 15.13 -4.26
N GLY A 246 -10.44 15.81 -3.52
CA GLY A 246 -10.70 17.23 -3.73
C GLY A 246 -9.62 18.12 -3.12
N PRO A 247 -9.68 19.44 -3.36
CA PRO A 247 -8.67 20.41 -2.90
C PRO A 247 -8.36 20.32 -1.40
N PHE A 248 -9.37 20.15 -0.55
CA PHE A 248 -9.20 20.01 0.89
C PHE A 248 -8.39 18.76 1.30
N GLY A 249 -8.63 17.63 0.62
CA GLY A 249 -7.91 16.39 0.89
C GLY A 249 -6.45 16.50 0.47
N LEU A 250 -6.26 17.00 -0.76
CA LEU A 250 -4.94 17.18 -1.33
C LEU A 250 -4.09 18.17 -0.52
N SER A 251 -4.66 19.31 -0.11
CA SER A 251 -3.96 20.34 0.67
C SER A 251 -3.38 19.79 1.98
N ARG A 252 -4.13 18.91 2.66
CA ARG A 252 -3.65 18.21 3.86
C ARG A 252 -2.55 17.19 3.56
N SER A 253 -2.67 16.46 2.45
CA SER A 253 -1.70 15.41 2.10
C SER A 253 -0.33 15.97 1.69
N ILE A 254 -0.28 17.17 1.11
CA ILE A 254 0.98 17.77 0.63
C ILE A 254 1.39 19.04 1.38
N GLY A 255 0.63 19.46 2.40
CA GLY A 255 0.98 20.57 3.27
C GLY A 255 0.94 21.95 2.60
N ILE A 256 0.01 22.17 1.66
CA ILE A 256 -0.16 23.47 0.99
C ILE A 256 -1.53 24.09 1.29
N SER A 257 -1.76 25.33 0.84
CA SER A 257 -3.06 25.98 0.98
C SER A 257 -4.12 25.27 0.13
N GLN A 258 -5.40 25.35 0.54
CA GLN A 258 -6.50 24.80 -0.29
C GLN A 258 -6.61 25.51 -1.64
N HIS A 259 -6.25 26.79 -1.69
CA HIS A 259 -6.19 27.58 -2.92
C HIS A 259 -5.18 26.97 -3.91
N ASP A 260 -3.95 26.71 -3.44
CA ASP A 260 -2.90 26.17 -4.28
C ASP A 260 -3.20 24.72 -4.70
N ALA A 261 -3.78 23.93 -3.80
CA ALA A 261 -4.25 22.58 -4.13
C ALA A 261 -5.33 22.59 -5.20
N LYS A 262 -6.28 23.54 -5.15
CA LYS A 262 -7.30 23.71 -6.19
C LYS A 262 -6.65 24.10 -7.52
N LYS A 263 -5.77 25.11 -7.52
CA LYS A 263 -5.04 25.54 -8.73
C LYS A 263 -4.29 24.36 -9.36
N PHE A 264 -3.61 23.55 -8.55
CA PHE A 264 -2.88 22.38 -9.04
C PHE A 264 -3.78 21.35 -9.72
N ILE A 265 -4.95 21.07 -9.15
CA ILE A 265 -5.95 20.16 -9.73
C ILE A 265 -6.50 20.73 -11.05
N ASP A 266 -6.79 22.03 -11.07
CA ASP A 266 -7.31 22.72 -12.26
C ASP A 266 -6.27 22.69 -13.40
N ASP A 267 -5.01 23.03 -13.11
CA ASP A 267 -3.89 22.99 -14.06
C ASP A 267 -3.65 21.57 -14.59
N TYR A 268 -3.76 20.56 -13.71
CA TYR A 268 -3.64 19.15 -14.10
C TYR A 268 -4.73 18.76 -15.11
N PHE A 269 -6.01 19.05 -14.82
CA PHE A 269 -7.10 18.67 -15.73
C PHE A 269 -7.15 19.53 -17.00
N ALA A 270 -6.66 20.77 -16.96
CA ALA A 270 -6.49 21.59 -18.15
C ALA A 270 -5.47 20.96 -19.12
N ARG A 271 -4.40 20.35 -18.58
CA ARG A 271 -3.40 19.62 -19.39
C ARG A 271 -3.89 18.24 -19.82
N TYR A 272 -4.51 17.50 -18.91
CA TYR A 272 -4.93 16.11 -19.10
C TYR A 272 -6.46 15.98 -19.18
N GLY A 273 -7.08 16.67 -20.15
CA GLY A 273 -8.53 16.68 -20.32
C GLY A 273 -9.15 15.31 -20.60
N SER A 274 -8.39 14.40 -21.23
CA SER A 274 -8.72 12.99 -21.45
C SER A 274 -8.99 12.23 -20.13
N ILE A 275 -8.20 12.51 -19.09
CA ILE A 275 -8.35 11.92 -17.76
C ILE A 275 -9.63 12.41 -17.11
N ARG A 276 -9.91 13.71 -17.22
CA ARG A 276 -11.16 14.29 -16.71
C ARG A 276 -12.37 13.64 -17.39
N LYS A 277 -12.32 13.53 -18.71
CA LYS A 277 -13.36 12.86 -19.51
C LYS A 277 -13.57 11.41 -19.05
N PHE A 278 -12.50 10.64 -18.90
CA PHE A 278 -12.58 9.26 -18.38
C PHE A 278 -13.27 9.20 -17.01
N MET A 279 -12.90 10.07 -16.07
CA MET A 279 -13.51 10.10 -14.75
C MET A 279 -15.02 10.43 -14.82
N ASP A 280 -15.38 11.41 -15.63
CA ASP A 280 -16.78 11.81 -15.83
C ASP A 280 -17.58 10.67 -16.50
N ASP A 281 -17.01 9.97 -17.48
CA ASP A 281 -17.62 8.82 -18.17
C ASP A 281 -17.85 7.63 -17.23
N VAL A 282 -16.88 7.34 -16.34
CA VAL A 282 -17.03 6.33 -15.29
C VAL A 282 -18.16 6.69 -14.33
N ILE A 283 -18.22 7.94 -13.87
CA ILE A 283 -19.27 8.42 -12.97
C ILE A 283 -20.64 8.36 -13.66
N ALA A 284 -20.74 8.82 -14.89
CA ALA A 284 -21.98 8.81 -15.67
C ALA A 284 -22.50 7.38 -15.90
N THR A 285 -21.60 6.47 -16.26
CA THR A 285 -21.92 5.06 -16.42
C THR A 285 -22.38 4.45 -15.09
N ALA A 286 -21.66 4.68 -14.00
CA ALA A 286 -22.05 4.16 -12.69
C ALA A 286 -23.38 4.73 -12.18
N LYS A 287 -23.72 5.99 -12.49
CA LYS A 287 -25.02 6.59 -12.19
C LYS A 287 -26.16 5.90 -12.94
N ARG A 288 -25.92 5.49 -14.19
CA ARG A 288 -26.88 4.79 -15.05
C ARG A 288 -27.05 3.32 -14.66
N THR A 289 -25.97 2.61 -14.39
CA THR A 289 -25.97 1.16 -14.13
C THR A 289 -26.10 0.80 -12.65
N GLY A 290 -25.75 1.72 -11.75
CA GLY A 290 -25.69 1.50 -10.31
C GLY A 290 -24.40 0.83 -9.81
N PHE A 291 -23.41 0.58 -10.68
CA PHE A 291 -22.15 -0.06 -10.32
C PHE A 291 -20.96 0.45 -11.16
N ALA A 292 -19.76 0.33 -10.60
CA ALA A 292 -18.50 0.46 -11.34
C ALA A 292 -18.01 -0.93 -11.76
N GLU A 293 -17.32 -1.02 -12.90
CA GLU A 293 -16.85 -2.27 -13.51
C GLU A 293 -15.36 -2.16 -13.87
N THR A 294 -14.58 -3.22 -13.62
CA THR A 294 -13.13 -3.29 -13.94
C THR A 294 -12.87 -3.86 -15.34
N ILE A 295 -11.60 -3.91 -15.75
CA ILE A 295 -11.16 -4.44 -17.05
C ILE A 295 -11.57 -5.90 -17.31
N LEU A 296 -11.72 -6.73 -16.26
CA LEU A 296 -12.21 -8.11 -16.37
C LEU A 296 -13.67 -8.27 -15.90
N HIS A 297 -14.44 -7.18 -15.95
CA HIS A 297 -15.87 -7.15 -15.65
C HIS A 297 -16.25 -7.45 -14.19
N ARG A 298 -15.33 -7.23 -13.24
CA ARG A 298 -15.69 -7.26 -11.82
C ARG A 298 -16.56 -6.05 -11.50
N ARG A 299 -17.71 -6.28 -10.87
CA ARG A 299 -18.67 -5.23 -10.54
C ARG A 299 -18.66 -4.90 -9.06
N ARG A 300 -18.70 -3.60 -8.75
CA ARG A 300 -18.97 -3.10 -7.40
C ARG A 300 -20.17 -2.17 -7.43
N LYS A 301 -21.23 -2.53 -6.70
CA LYS A 301 -22.38 -1.65 -6.52
C LYS A 301 -21.95 -0.37 -5.80
N ILE A 302 -22.33 0.79 -6.35
CA ILE A 302 -21.98 2.09 -5.77
C ILE A 302 -23.26 2.77 -5.29
N ALA A 303 -23.49 2.74 -3.98
CA ALA A 303 -24.60 3.45 -3.36
C ALA A 303 -24.34 4.98 -3.35
N ASN A 304 -25.40 5.77 -3.22
CA ASN A 304 -25.37 7.23 -3.03
C ASN A 304 -24.90 8.08 -4.23
N LEU A 305 -24.71 7.52 -5.42
CA LEU A 305 -24.37 8.29 -6.63
C LEU A 305 -25.38 9.39 -6.98
N ASN A 306 -26.65 9.18 -6.63
CA ASN A 306 -27.74 10.15 -6.84
C ASN A 306 -28.17 10.84 -5.52
N SER A 307 -27.35 10.77 -4.47
CA SER A 307 -27.69 11.39 -3.18
C SER A 307 -27.78 12.91 -3.31
N ARG A 308 -28.79 13.52 -2.69
CA ARG A 308 -28.87 14.99 -2.55
C ARG A 308 -27.75 15.55 -1.68
N ASN A 309 -27.21 14.74 -0.76
CA ASN A 309 -26.08 15.12 0.09
C ASN A 309 -24.77 15.09 -0.73
N ALA A 310 -24.16 16.27 -0.93
CA ALA A 310 -22.94 16.42 -1.71
C ALA A 310 -21.77 15.57 -1.19
N ASN A 311 -21.58 15.45 0.12
CA ASN A 311 -20.49 14.66 0.69
C ASN A 311 -20.65 13.16 0.39
N LYS A 312 -21.87 12.62 0.54
CA LYS A 312 -22.17 11.22 0.20
C LYS A 312 -22.01 10.96 -1.30
N ARG A 313 -22.47 11.88 -2.14
CA ARG A 313 -22.34 11.78 -3.60
C ARG A 313 -20.88 11.84 -4.05
N ASN A 314 -20.11 12.82 -3.59
CA ASN A 314 -18.69 12.95 -3.94
C ASN A 314 -17.88 11.73 -3.46
N GLN A 315 -18.22 11.16 -2.31
CA GLN A 315 -17.61 9.91 -1.85
C GLN A 315 -17.95 8.73 -2.76
N ALA A 316 -19.19 8.62 -3.22
CA ALA A 316 -19.61 7.59 -4.16
C ALA A 316 -18.92 7.73 -5.53
N GLU A 317 -18.76 8.95 -6.02
CA GLU A 317 -18.05 9.24 -7.28
C GLU A 317 -16.57 8.84 -7.19
N ARG A 318 -15.88 9.22 -6.10
CA ARG A 318 -14.51 8.73 -5.81
C ARG A 318 -14.42 7.22 -5.77
N LEU A 319 -15.42 6.57 -5.15
CA LEU A 319 -15.47 5.13 -5.01
C LEU A 319 -15.59 4.43 -6.36
N ALA A 320 -16.37 5.00 -7.28
CA ALA A 320 -16.54 4.47 -8.63
C ALA A 320 -15.19 4.49 -9.38
N ILE A 321 -14.52 5.65 -9.42
CA ILE A 321 -13.22 5.81 -10.10
C ILE A 321 -12.16 4.88 -9.51
N ASN A 322 -11.99 4.90 -8.17
CA ASN A 322 -11.03 4.04 -7.49
C ASN A 322 -11.30 2.56 -7.76
N THR A 323 -12.57 2.13 -7.84
CA THR A 323 -12.90 0.74 -8.13
C THR A 323 -12.40 0.33 -9.51
N VAL A 324 -12.60 1.16 -10.54
CA VAL A 324 -12.15 0.84 -11.91
C VAL A 324 -10.64 0.67 -11.94
N ILE A 325 -9.88 1.62 -11.39
CA ILE A 325 -8.41 1.61 -11.46
C ILE A 325 -7.84 0.51 -10.55
N GLN A 326 -8.18 0.55 -9.26
CA GLN A 326 -7.64 -0.37 -8.25
C GLN A 326 -8.09 -1.81 -8.50
N GLY A 327 -9.34 -2.00 -8.89
CA GLY A 327 -9.87 -3.33 -9.17
C GLY A 327 -9.29 -3.93 -10.44
N SER A 328 -9.01 -3.11 -11.46
CA SER A 328 -8.32 -3.60 -12.67
C SER A 328 -6.86 -3.98 -12.38
N ALA A 329 -6.18 -3.28 -11.44
CA ALA A 329 -4.86 -3.71 -10.97
C ALA A 329 -4.93 -5.05 -10.22
N ALA A 330 -5.98 -5.26 -9.41
CA ALA A 330 -6.22 -6.53 -8.73
C ALA A 330 -6.50 -7.67 -9.72
N ASP A 331 -7.27 -7.40 -10.78
CA ASP A 331 -7.54 -8.37 -11.83
C ASP A 331 -6.26 -8.76 -12.59
N LEU A 332 -5.43 -7.77 -12.95
CA LEU A 332 -4.15 -7.99 -13.62
C LEU A 332 -3.23 -8.91 -12.82
N ILE A 333 -3.01 -8.60 -11.53
CA ILE A 333 -2.08 -9.39 -10.72
C ILE A 333 -2.60 -10.81 -10.48
N LYS A 334 -3.93 -11.01 -10.38
CA LYS A 334 -4.53 -12.35 -10.29
C LYS A 334 -4.26 -13.18 -11.54
N VAL A 335 -4.39 -12.58 -12.72
CA VAL A 335 -4.05 -13.28 -13.98
C VAL A 335 -2.56 -13.61 -14.04
N ALA A 336 -1.69 -12.69 -13.60
CA ALA A 336 -0.25 -12.95 -13.50
C ALA A 336 0.04 -14.15 -12.57
N MET A 337 -0.57 -14.18 -11.39
CA MET A 337 -0.44 -15.28 -10.42
C MET A 337 -0.83 -16.63 -11.01
N ILE A 338 -1.96 -16.70 -11.71
CA ILE A 338 -2.44 -17.94 -12.37
C ILE A 338 -1.45 -18.40 -13.45
N ASN A 339 -0.97 -17.48 -14.29
CA ASN A 339 -0.04 -17.77 -15.37
C ASN A 339 1.33 -18.24 -14.84
N ILE A 340 1.80 -17.65 -13.74
CA ILE A 340 3.04 -18.01 -13.06
C ILE A 340 2.90 -19.38 -12.42
N HIS A 341 1.85 -19.59 -11.63
CA HIS A 341 1.60 -20.87 -10.95
C HIS A 341 1.47 -22.02 -11.94
N ARG A 342 0.73 -21.83 -13.04
CA ARG A 342 0.62 -22.85 -14.10
C ARG A 342 1.98 -23.25 -14.67
N LYS A 343 2.90 -22.28 -14.90
CA LYS A 343 4.24 -22.58 -15.39
C LYS A 343 5.06 -23.36 -14.36
N ILE A 344 5.00 -22.95 -13.09
CA ILE A 344 5.66 -23.64 -11.98
C ILE A 344 5.24 -25.12 -11.94
N GLU A 345 3.93 -25.38 -11.94
CA GLU A 345 3.38 -26.75 -11.88
C GLU A 345 3.70 -27.57 -13.12
N THR A 346 3.55 -27.00 -14.32
CA THR A 346 3.74 -27.74 -15.59
C THR A 346 5.20 -28.14 -15.81
N GLU A 347 6.14 -27.27 -15.42
CA GLU A 347 7.59 -27.49 -15.60
C GLU A 347 8.28 -28.02 -14.34
N LEU A 348 7.52 -28.26 -13.25
CA LEU A 348 8.03 -28.72 -11.95
C LEU A 348 9.19 -27.85 -11.45
N LEU A 349 9.05 -26.53 -11.58
CA LEU A 349 10.10 -25.58 -11.23
C LEU A 349 10.28 -25.48 -9.70
N PRO A 350 11.51 -25.34 -9.19
CA PRO A 350 11.77 -25.16 -7.76
C PRO A 350 11.46 -23.72 -7.31
N VAL A 351 10.28 -23.19 -7.65
CA VAL A 351 9.88 -21.81 -7.34
C VAL A 351 8.59 -21.84 -6.54
N LYS A 352 8.60 -21.25 -5.35
CA LYS A 352 7.40 -21.11 -4.50
C LYS A 352 6.92 -19.67 -4.55
N LEU A 353 5.70 -19.42 -5.04
CA LEU A 353 5.00 -18.17 -4.75
C LEU A 353 4.55 -18.21 -3.30
N ILE A 354 4.95 -17.23 -2.50
CA ILE A 354 4.74 -17.24 -1.04
C ILE A 354 3.86 -16.08 -0.55
N LEU A 355 3.90 -14.91 -1.19
CA LEU A 355 3.06 -13.77 -0.83
C LEU A 355 2.59 -12.98 -2.04
N GLN A 356 1.40 -12.38 -1.90
CA GLN A 356 0.91 -11.33 -2.77
C GLN A 356 0.59 -10.10 -1.91
N ILE A 357 1.23 -8.98 -2.20
CA ILE A 357 1.13 -7.74 -1.42
C ILE A 357 0.86 -6.58 -2.35
N HIS A 358 -0.41 -6.20 -2.45
CA HIS A 358 -0.87 -5.13 -3.33
C HIS A 358 -0.56 -5.38 -4.81
N ASP A 359 0.55 -4.89 -5.32
CA ASP A 359 1.08 -5.02 -6.68
C ASP A 359 2.41 -5.82 -6.73
N GLU A 360 2.88 -6.31 -5.59
CA GLU A 360 4.07 -7.14 -5.41
C GLU A 360 3.71 -8.63 -5.31
N LEU A 361 4.50 -9.47 -5.97
CA LEU A 361 4.57 -10.93 -5.76
C LEU A 361 5.93 -11.28 -5.14
N VAL A 362 5.91 -12.11 -4.10
CA VAL A 362 7.11 -12.55 -3.39
C VAL A 362 7.27 -14.05 -3.54
N PHE A 363 8.49 -14.47 -3.85
CA PHE A 363 8.86 -15.84 -4.16
C PHE A 363 10.01 -16.32 -3.28
N GLU A 364 10.07 -17.62 -3.07
CA GLU A 364 11.22 -18.35 -2.53
C GLU A 364 11.71 -19.31 -3.62
N LEU A 365 13.00 -19.24 -3.97
CA LEU A 365 13.58 -20.01 -5.08
C LEU A 365 15.11 -20.16 -4.94
N PRO A 366 15.75 -21.14 -5.63
CA PRO A 366 17.19 -21.32 -5.63
C PRO A 366 17.95 -20.08 -6.09
N THR A 367 18.91 -19.63 -5.28
CA THR A 367 19.72 -18.43 -5.58
C THR A 367 20.48 -18.57 -6.90
N ALA A 368 20.96 -19.78 -7.21
CA ALA A 368 21.73 -20.07 -8.42
C ALA A 368 20.92 -19.84 -9.72
N GLU A 369 19.58 -19.92 -9.66
CA GLU A 369 18.69 -19.74 -10.81
C GLU A 369 17.86 -18.44 -10.72
N ALA A 370 18.18 -17.55 -9.78
CA ALA A 370 17.38 -16.37 -9.51
C ALA A 370 17.22 -15.44 -10.72
N ASP A 371 18.29 -15.18 -11.48
CA ASP A 371 18.22 -14.35 -12.70
C ASP A 371 17.35 -14.98 -13.79
N LYS A 372 17.51 -16.29 -14.02
CA LYS A 372 16.69 -17.06 -14.97
C LYS A 372 15.21 -16.99 -14.58
N HIS A 373 14.91 -17.16 -13.29
CA HIS A 373 13.53 -17.10 -12.81
C HIS A 373 12.95 -15.69 -12.85
N SER A 374 13.75 -14.67 -12.54
CA SER A 374 13.38 -13.25 -12.64
C SER A 374 12.86 -12.90 -14.04
N GLN A 375 13.53 -13.36 -15.08
CA GLN A 375 13.18 -13.02 -16.47
C GLN A 375 11.78 -13.52 -16.85
N TRP A 376 11.48 -14.80 -16.65
CA TRP A 376 10.18 -15.34 -17.04
C TRP A 376 9.06 -14.87 -16.10
N ILE A 377 9.35 -14.64 -14.82
CA ILE A 377 8.36 -14.05 -13.87
C ILE A 377 7.97 -12.66 -14.37
N SER A 378 8.95 -11.82 -14.70
CA SER A 378 8.71 -10.49 -15.27
C SER A 378 7.87 -10.56 -16.55
N GLN A 379 8.17 -11.49 -17.46
CA GLN A 379 7.41 -11.70 -18.68
C GLN A 379 5.96 -12.13 -18.41
N LYS A 380 5.73 -13.04 -17.46
CA LYS A 380 4.37 -13.50 -17.10
C LYS A 380 3.54 -12.40 -16.44
N MET A 381 4.17 -11.55 -15.64
CA MET A 381 3.52 -10.37 -15.05
C MET A 381 3.21 -9.32 -16.12
N THR A 382 4.21 -8.88 -16.88
CA THR A 382 4.03 -7.85 -17.92
C THR A 382 3.11 -8.29 -19.06
N GLY A 383 3.02 -9.60 -19.34
CA GLY A 383 2.11 -10.18 -20.33
C GLY A 383 0.75 -10.64 -19.77
N ALA A 384 0.41 -10.34 -18.51
CA ALA A 384 -0.80 -10.87 -17.89
C ALA A 384 -2.08 -10.31 -18.52
N LEU A 385 -2.09 -9.02 -18.91
CA LEU A 385 -3.15 -8.41 -19.71
C LEU A 385 -2.54 -7.49 -20.74
N GLN A 386 -3.21 -7.35 -21.89
CA GLN A 386 -2.81 -6.41 -22.92
C GLN A 386 -3.36 -5.02 -22.61
N LEU A 387 -2.45 -4.08 -22.37
CA LEU A 387 -2.75 -2.66 -22.21
C LEU A 387 -2.11 -1.86 -23.35
N ASP A 388 -2.62 -0.66 -23.58
CA ASP A 388 -2.09 0.28 -24.57
C ASP A 388 -0.78 0.95 -24.13
N VAL A 389 -0.36 0.71 -22.89
CA VAL A 389 0.93 1.15 -22.35
C VAL A 389 1.71 -0.08 -21.90
N PRO A 390 3.06 -0.08 -22.06
CA PRO A 390 3.85 -1.21 -21.59
C PRO A 390 3.71 -1.37 -20.08
N LEU A 391 3.66 -2.60 -19.60
CA LEU A 391 3.81 -2.90 -18.18
C LEU A 391 5.29 -3.04 -17.83
N LYS A 392 5.65 -2.68 -16.61
CA LYS A 392 7.01 -2.81 -16.09
C LYS A 392 6.96 -3.42 -14.70
N VAL A 393 7.88 -4.34 -14.43
CA VAL A 393 8.06 -4.98 -13.12
C VAL A 393 9.48 -4.74 -12.66
N ASP A 394 9.62 -4.20 -11.46
CA ASP A 394 10.91 -3.98 -10.81
C ASP A 394 11.22 -5.19 -9.92
N ILE A 395 12.24 -5.98 -10.27
CA ILE A 395 12.61 -7.22 -9.56
C ILE A 395 13.87 -6.99 -8.72
N SER A 396 13.89 -7.59 -7.52
CA SER A 396 15.06 -7.70 -6.66
C SER A 396 15.01 -9.01 -5.90
N TYR A 397 16.16 -9.64 -5.64
CA TYR A 397 16.24 -10.83 -4.80
C TYR A 397 17.42 -10.78 -3.84
N GLY A 398 17.32 -11.51 -2.73
CA GLY A 398 18.35 -11.52 -1.69
C GLY A 398 18.10 -12.58 -0.60
N PRO A 399 18.97 -12.66 0.42
CA PRO A 399 18.89 -13.67 1.47
C PRO A 399 17.70 -13.46 2.44
N THR A 400 17.03 -12.31 2.35
CA THR A 400 15.86 -11.97 3.17
C THR A 400 14.89 -11.15 2.31
N TRP A 401 13.66 -10.96 2.78
CA TRP A 401 12.70 -10.08 2.12
C TRP A 401 13.01 -8.58 2.30
N LEU A 402 14.05 -8.23 3.05
CA LEU A 402 14.56 -6.86 3.02
C LEU A 402 15.09 -6.58 1.60
N SER A 403 14.44 -5.69 0.88
CA SER A 403 14.97 -5.15 -0.36
C SER A 403 15.70 -3.84 -0.10
N ASP A 404 16.70 -3.54 -0.93
CA ASP A 404 17.44 -2.27 -0.93
C ASP A 404 16.61 -1.11 -1.54
N LYS A 405 15.30 -1.31 -1.79
CA LYS A 405 14.41 -0.31 -2.40
C LYS A 405 13.89 0.73 -1.41
#